data_AF-Q73N56-F1
#
_entry.id   AF-Q73N56-F1
#
_cell.length_a   1.000
_cell.length_b   1.000
_cell.length_c   1.000
_cell.angle_alpha   90.00
_cell.angle_beta   90.00
_cell.angle_gamma   90.00
#
_symmetry.space_group_name_H-M   'P 1'
#
loop_
_entity.id
_entity.type
_entity.pdbx_description
1 polymer ?
#
loop_
_entity_poly.entity_id
_entity_poly.type
_entity_poly.pdbx_seq_one_letter_code
_entity_poly.pdbx_strand_id
1 'polypeptide(L)'
;MDGEKSGNRELYTKRVYEYDQVINQVLKHEENILSLIKKDTFGAAYKRLVLADEMIYLATLYLAKFRLSVALLGGKNENILNEARKTLYKPIIYLEEIVTDLIDAPFSEYEEGVDRISKITEKQRYYLIRKLGLVINLVIDAYGENTKWRWSFIDIEARFAVVAKNIMDLKEISQTGLNPHAEDYDTVIYHLRLVKKLFTKAADKYREKYEIVTNNISDFRTAILFLEGLRRVHMVLNEHREVEEIKRKIEIWKDKMEKDLKQKDKPKK
;
A
#
# COMPACT_ATOMS: atom_id res chain seq x y z
N MET A 1 -23.81 15.18 -35.29
CA MET A 1 -22.46 14.97 -34.71
C MET A 1 -22.02 16.13 -33.81
N ASP A 2 -22.24 17.40 -34.17
CA ASP A 2 -21.81 18.53 -33.32
C ASP A 2 -22.70 18.77 -32.08
N GLY A 3 -24.01 18.54 -32.18
CA GLY A 3 -24.93 18.63 -31.03
C GLY A 3 -24.68 17.58 -29.95
N GLU A 4 -24.28 16.36 -30.33
CA GLU A 4 -23.96 15.26 -29.42
C GLU A 4 -22.64 15.52 -28.66
N LYS A 5 -21.63 16.09 -29.35
CA LYS A 5 -20.38 16.53 -28.72
C LYS A 5 -20.59 17.70 -27.76
N SER A 6 -21.52 18.62 -28.07
CA SER A 6 -21.88 19.72 -27.16
C SER A 6 -22.57 19.21 -25.89
N GLY A 7 -23.55 18.30 -26.05
CA GLY A 7 -24.26 17.70 -24.92
C GLY A 7 -23.36 16.88 -23.99
N ASN A 8 -22.41 16.11 -24.55
CA ASN A 8 -21.46 15.35 -23.74
C ASN A 8 -20.51 16.24 -22.92
N ARG A 9 -20.12 17.40 -23.46
CA ARG A 9 -19.31 18.38 -22.73
C ARG A 9 -20.07 19.03 -21.59
N GLU A 10 -21.33 19.43 -21.82
CA GLU A 10 -22.19 19.99 -20.77
C GLU A 10 -22.44 18.98 -19.64
N LEU A 11 -22.76 17.73 -20.00
CA LEU A 11 -22.94 16.65 -19.05
C LEU A 11 -21.66 16.37 -18.25
N TYR A 12 -20.50 16.34 -18.91
CA TYR A 12 -19.21 16.18 -18.25
C TYR A 12 -18.98 17.30 -17.22
N THR A 13 -19.15 18.56 -17.60
CA THR A 13 -18.96 19.72 -16.72
C THR A 13 -19.84 19.65 -15.49
N LYS A 14 -21.13 19.32 -15.67
CA LYS A 14 -22.07 19.19 -14.55
C LYS A 14 -21.65 18.08 -13.59
N ARG A 15 -21.33 16.89 -14.10
CA ARG A 15 -20.94 15.74 -13.26
C ARG A 15 -19.61 15.96 -12.55
N VAL A 16 -18.62 16.55 -13.22
CA VAL A 16 -17.34 16.90 -12.61
C VAL A 16 -17.54 17.89 -11.47
N TYR A 17 -18.41 18.88 -11.64
CA TYR A 17 -18.74 19.83 -10.59
C TYR A 17 -19.33 19.14 -9.35
N GLU A 18 -20.24 18.18 -9.52
CA GLU A 18 -20.79 17.36 -8.42
C GLU A 18 -19.67 16.65 -7.63
N TYR A 19 -18.71 16.03 -8.34
CA TYR A 19 -17.55 15.40 -7.70
C TYR A 19 -16.63 16.40 -7.01
N ASP A 20 -16.39 17.57 -7.61
CA ASP A 20 -15.53 18.61 -7.02
C ASP A 20 -16.07 19.13 -5.69
N GLN A 21 -17.40 19.24 -5.54
CA GLN A 21 -18.00 19.62 -4.27
C GLN A 21 -17.68 18.59 -3.17
N VAL A 22 -17.83 17.29 -3.47
CA VAL A 22 -17.53 16.22 -2.51
C VAL A 22 -16.04 16.16 -2.19
N ILE A 23 -15.18 16.26 -3.21
CA ILE A 23 -13.71 16.29 -3.04
C ILE A 23 -13.30 17.42 -2.09
N ASN A 24 -13.82 18.63 -2.30
CA ASN A 24 -13.49 19.78 -1.47
C ASN A 24 -13.98 19.61 -0.02
N GLN A 25 -15.14 18.97 0.19
CA GLN A 25 -15.63 18.66 1.53
C GLN A 25 -14.72 17.67 2.26
N VAL A 26 -14.31 16.59 1.59
CA VAL A 26 -13.40 15.58 2.16
C VAL A 26 -12.05 16.19 2.50
N LEU A 27 -11.48 17.00 1.60
CA LEU A 27 -10.20 17.69 1.85
C LEU A 27 -10.27 18.66 3.03
N LYS A 28 -11.36 19.44 3.13
CA LYS A 28 -11.57 20.34 4.27
C LYS A 28 -11.75 19.57 5.57
N HIS A 29 -12.43 18.42 5.54
CA HIS A 29 -12.56 17.55 6.70
C HIS A 29 -11.20 17.01 7.15
N GLU A 30 -10.38 16.55 6.21
CA GLU A 30 -9.03 16.07 6.48
C GLU A 30 -8.19 17.14 7.18
N GLU A 31 -8.14 18.36 6.63
CA GLU A 31 -7.41 19.50 7.22
C GLU A 31 -7.86 19.79 8.67
N ASN A 32 -9.17 19.74 8.92
CA ASN A 32 -9.73 19.96 10.24
C ASN A 32 -9.30 18.86 11.23
N ILE A 33 -9.39 17.58 10.86
CA ILE A 33 -8.94 16.48 11.72
C ILE A 33 -7.43 16.58 11.99
N LEU A 34 -6.62 16.84 10.97
CA LEU A 34 -5.17 16.97 11.14
C LEU A 34 -4.82 18.13 12.09
N SER A 35 -5.54 19.25 12.00
CA SER A 35 -5.41 20.37 12.94
C SER A 35 -5.78 19.97 14.37
N LEU A 36 -6.84 19.15 14.55
CA LEU A 36 -7.20 18.62 15.87
C LEU A 36 -6.14 17.67 16.42
N ILE A 37 -5.60 16.76 15.61
CA ILE A 37 -4.53 15.83 16.01
C ILE A 37 -3.27 16.60 16.47
N LYS A 38 -2.93 17.69 15.78
CA LYS A 38 -1.79 18.54 16.15
C LYS A 38 -1.97 19.23 17.50
N LYS A 39 -3.21 19.55 17.88
CA LYS A 39 -3.53 20.20 19.15
C LYS A 39 -3.66 19.20 20.30
N ASP A 40 -4.26 18.05 20.01
CA ASP A 40 -4.55 17.01 20.99
C ASP A 40 -4.40 15.62 20.35
N THR A 41 -3.47 14.85 20.90
CA THR A 41 -3.14 13.50 20.44
C THR A 41 -4.11 12.44 20.96
N PHE A 42 -5.05 12.81 21.84
CA PHE A 42 -6.08 11.88 22.31
C PHE A 42 -6.88 11.29 21.15
N GLY A 43 -6.93 9.96 21.07
CA GLY A 43 -7.61 9.25 20.00
C GLY A 43 -7.03 9.50 18.60
N ALA A 44 -5.80 10.03 18.47
CA ALA A 44 -5.20 10.36 17.19
C ALA A 44 -5.07 9.15 16.25
N ALA A 45 -4.82 7.94 16.79
CA ALA A 45 -4.77 6.73 15.99
C ALA A 45 -6.12 6.40 15.33
N TYR A 46 -7.23 6.48 16.08
CA TYR A 46 -8.57 6.30 15.52
C TYR A 46 -8.92 7.38 14.49
N LYS A 47 -8.57 8.64 14.76
CA LYS A 47 -8.76 9.74 13.80
C LYS A 47 -8.00 9.48 12.50
N ARG A 48 -6.77 8.96 12.57
CA ARG A 48 -5.98 8.56 11.39
C ARG A 48 -6.59 7.37 10.63
N LEU A 49 -7.19 6.39 11.31
CA LEU A 49 -7.91 5.31 10.62
C LEU A 49 -9.10 5.83 9.82
N VAL A 50 -9.86 6.78 10.39
CA VAL A 50 -10.95 7.47 9.68
C VAL A 50 -10.40 8.20 8.46
N LEU A 51 -9.33 8.98 8.62
CA LEU A 51 -8.69 9.67 7.49
C LEU A 51 -8.15 8.71 6.43
N ALA A 52 -7.59 7.56 6.82
CA ALA A 52 -7.14 6.56 5.85
C ALA A 52 -8.31 6.06 4.99
N ASP A 53 -9.47 5.79 5.60
CA ASP A 53 -10.66 5.38 4.84
C ASP A 53 -11.20 6.50 3.94
N GLU A 54 -11.26 7.73 4.44
CA GLU A 54 -11.68 8.89 3.66
C GLU A 54 -10.75 9.18 2.47
N MET A 55 -9.44 9.01 2.63
CA MET A 55 -8.50 9.19 1.53
C MET A 55 -8.58 8.08 0.48
N ILE A 56 -8.91 6.85 0.90
CA ILE A 56 -9.25 5.77 -0.04
C ILE A 56 -10.48 6.19 -0.85
N TYR A 57 -11.53 6.66 -0.19
CA TYR A 57 -12.73 7.15 -0.87
C TYR A 57 -12.42 8.32 -1.82
N LEU A 58 -11.61 9.29 -1.38
CA LEU A 58 -11.19 10.43 -2.20
C LEU A 58 -10.48 9.98 -3.48
N ALA A 59 -9.59 9.00 -3.41
CA ALA A 59 -8.94 8.43 -4.60
C ALA A 59 -9.97 7.81 -5.57
N THR A 60 -11.04 7.17 -5.07
CA THR A 60 -12.14 6.66 -5.92
C THR A 60 -12.93 7.78 -6.61
N LEU A 61 -13.09 8.95 -5.98
CA LEU A 61 -13.75 10.12 -6.60
C LEU A 61 -12.92 10.66 -7.77
N TYR A 62 -11.59 10.77 -7.60
CA TYR A 62 -10.71 11.14 -8.71
C TYR A 62 -10.78 10.12 -9.85
N LEU A 63 -10.81 8.82 -9.55
CA LEU A 63 -10.98 7.78 -10.58
C LEU A 63 -12.34 7.88 -11.28
N ALA A 64 -13.42 8.18 -10.57
CA ALA A 64 -14.74 8.39 -11.17
C ALA A 64 -14.72 9.58 -12.14
N LYS A 65 -14.12 10.71 -11.74
CA LYS A 65 -13.91 11.87 -12.62
C LYS A 65 -13.08 11.52 -13.86
N PHE A 66 -12.01 10.74 -13.68
CA PHE A 66 -11.19 10.29 -14.80
C PHE A 66 -11.99 9.43 -15.77
N ARG A 67 -12.79 8.48 -15.27
CA ARG A 67 -13.67 7.65 -16.10
C ARG A 67 -14.68 8.47 -16.89
N LEU A 68 -15.25 9.53 -16.29
CA LEU A 68 -16.12 10.46 -17.00
C LEU A 68 -15.40 11.19 -18.14
N SER A 69 -14.15 11.62 -17.93
CA SER A 69 -13.35 12.25 -18.98
C SER A 69 -13.16 11.30 -20.16
N VAL A 70 -12.81 10.04 -19.88
CA VAL A 70 -12.64 9.04 -20.94
C VAL A 70 -13.96 8.77 -21.66
N ALA A 71 -15.04 8.56 -20.91
CA ALA A 71 -16.33 8.15 -21.49
C ALA A 71 -17.02 9.27 -22.29
N LEU A 72 -16.95 10.53 -21.84
CA LEU A 72 -17.70 11.63 -22.44
C LEU A 72 -16.85 12.49 -23.40
N LEU A 73 -15.55 12.59 -23.14
CA LEU A 73 -14.64 13.43 -23.94
C LEU A 73 -13.72 12.60 -24.85
N GLY A 74 -13.65 11.28 -24.65
CA GLY A 74 -12.78 10.38 -25.42
C GLY A 74 -11.28 10.52 -25.10
N GLY A 75 -10.91 11.35 -24.11
CA GLY A 75 -9.52 11.67 -23.79
C GLY A 75 -9.13 11.27 -22.37
N LYS A 76 -7.93 10.69 -22.22
CA LYS A 76 -7.31 10.46 -20.91
C LYS A 76 -6.89 11.80 -20.30
N ASN A 77 -7.47 12.15 -19.16
CA ASN A 77 -7.06 13.33 -18.39
C ASN A 77 -6.01 12.94 -17.34
N GLU A 78 -4.73 13.12 -17.69
CA GLU A 78 -3.61 12.77 -16.81
C GLU A 78 -3.56 13.58 -15.52
N ASN A 79 -4.09 14.81 -15.51
CA ASN A 79 -4.10 15.65 -14.31
C ASN A 79 -4.96 15.01 -13.21
N ILE A 80 -6.13 14.49 -13.57
CA ILE A 80 -7.01 13.81 -12.62
C ILE A 80 -6.35 12.53 -12.08
N LEU A 81 -5.68 11.76 -12.96
CA LEU A 81 -4.95 10.56 -12.53
C LEU A 81 -3.78 10.89 -11.61
N ASN A 82 -3.08 12.00 -11.85
CA ASN A 82 -1.99 12.45 -11.00
C ASN A 82 -2.49 12.80 -9.59
N GLU A 83 -3.66 13.43 -9.46
CA GLU A 83 -4.28 13.69 -8.16
C GLU A 83 -4.74 12.39 -7.46
N ALA A 84 -5.30 11.43 -8.20
CA ALA A 84 -5.61 10.11 -7.65
C ALA A 84 -4.35 9.42 -7.10
N ARG A 85 -3.25 9.41 -7.86
CA ARG A 85 -1.98 8.80 -7.45
C ARG A 85 -1.37 9.48 -6.23
N LYS A 86 -1.36 10.82 -6.19
CA LYS A 86 -0.87 11.57 -5.01
C LYS A 86 -1.69 11.23 -3.77
N THR A 87 -3.00 11.11 -3.93
CA THR A 87 -3.92 10.78 -2.84
C THR A 87 -3.62 9.41 -2.23
N LEU A 88 -3.18 8.41 -3.00
CA LEU A 88 -2.83 7.08 -2.50
C LEU A 88 -1.74 7.06 -1.43
N TYR A 89 -0.85 8.06 -1.39
CA TYR A 89 0.19 8.12 -0.36
C TYR A 89 -0.40 8.43 1.02
N LYS A 90 -1.47 9.24 1.08
CA LYS A 90 -2.06 9.69 2.34
C LYS A 90 -2.58 8.56 3.24
N PRO A 91 -3.40 7.60 2.78
CA PRO A 91 -3.86 6.51 3.64
C PRO A 91 -2.71 5.62 4.10
N ILE A 92 -1.69 5.43 3.27
CA ILE A 92 -0.48 4.69 3.64
C ILE A 92 0.27 5.44 4.76
N ILE A 93 0.52 6.74 4.59
CA ILE A 93 1.19 7.58 5.61
C ILE A 93 0.41 7.55 6.93
N TYR A 94 -0.92 7.70 6.90
CA TYR A 94 -1.73 7.64 8.12
C TYR A 94 -1.67 6.29 8.81
N LEU A 95 -1.57 5.19 8.05
CA LEU A 95 -1.36 3.86 8.61
C LEU A 95 0.06 3.69 9.16
N GLU A 96 1.09 4.16 8.47
CA GLU A 96 2.48 4.14 8.96
C GLU A 96 2.62 4.95 10.27
N GLU A 97 1.95 6.08 10.40
CA GLU A 97 1.93 6.85 11.66
C GLU A 97 1.23 6.11 12.82
N ILE A 98 0.44 5.07 12.54
CA ILE A 98 -0.15 4.20 13.55
C ILE A 98 0.75 3.00 13.83
N VAL A 99 1.14 2.27 12.77
CA VAL A 99 1.74 0.93 12.87
C VAL A 99 3.18 0.85 12.34
N THR A 100 3.84 1.98 12.11
CA THR A 100 5.20 2.11 11.56
C THR A 100 5.36 1.66 10.11
N ASP A 101 6.45 2.10 9.48
CA ASP A 101 6.90 1.71 8.14
C ASP A 101 8.01 0.64 8.18
N LEU A 102 8.19 -0.03 9.31
CA LEU A 102 9.24 -1.01 9.50
C LEU A 102 8.95 -2.33 8.74
N ILE A 103 9.80 -2.64 7.76
CA ILE A 103 9.67 -3.83 6.90
C ILE A 103 9.98 -5.12 7.68
N ASP A 104 11.24 -5.28 8.12
CA ASP A 104 11.69 -6.41 8.95
C ASP A 104 11.80 -5.97 10.41
N ALA A 105 10.70 -6.07 11.14
CA ALA A 105 10.65 -5.77 12.57
C ALA A 105 9.84 -6.83 13.34
N PRO A 106 10.27 -7.22 14.56
CA PRO A 106 9.46 -8.00 15.48
C PRO A 106 8.20 -7.24 15.89
N PHE A 107 7.15 -7.98 16.28
CA PHE A 107 5.86 -7.40 16.69
C PHE A 107 6.00 -6.36 17.81
N SER A 108 6.91 -6.59 18.76
CA SER A 108 7.18 -5.69 19.88
C SER A 108 7.57 -4.26 19.48
N GLU A 109 8.06 -4.04 18.26
CA GLU A 109 8.44 -2.70 17.77
C GLU A 109 7.23 -1.86 17.30
N TYR A 110 6.08 -2.49 17.03
CA TYR A 110 4.86 -1.79 16.59
C TYR A 110 3.60 -2.17 17.40
N GLU A 111 3.74 -3.05 18.41
CA GLU A 111 2.67 -3.49 19.32
C GLU A 111 1.91 -2.29 19.93
N GLU A 112 2.62 -1.27 20.41
CA GLU A 112 1.97 -0.08 20.99
C GLU A 112 1.05 0.63 19.98
N GLY A 113 1.43 0.66 18.70
CA GLY A 113 0.63 1.22 17.62
C GLY A 113 -0.68 0.47 17.41
N VAL A 114 -0.60 -0.86 17.43
CA VAL A 114 -1.74 -1.77 17.30
C VAL A 114 -2.65 -1.68 18.54
N ASP A 115 -2.08 -1.58 19.74
CA ASP A 115 -2.82 -1.43 21.00
C ASP A 115 -3.67 -0.16 21.03
N ARG A 116 -3.15 0.95 20.46
CA ARG A 116 -3.90 2.22 20.34
C ARG A 116 -5.17 2.08 19.51
N ILE A 117 -5.28 1.06 18.66
CA ILE A 117 -6.45 0.74 17.83
C ILE A 117 -7.08 -0.61 18.17
N SER A 118 -6.86 -1.10 19.40
CA SER A 118 -7.39 -2.38 19.92
C SER A 118 -8.90 -2.56 19.80
N LYS A 119 -9.69 -1.48 19.75
CA LYS A 119 -11.16 -1.58 19.53
C LYS A 119 -11.55 -1.90 18.10
N ILE A 120 -10.61 -1.82 17.16
CA ILE A 120 -10.84 -2.20 15.77
C ILE A 120 -10.46 -3.67 15.61
N THR A 121 -11.46 -4.50 15.30
CA THR A 121 -11.30 -5.95 15.10
C THR A 121 -10.36 -6.26 13.92
N GLU A 122 -9.76 -7.44 13.92
CA GLU A 122 -8.96 -7.93 12.78
C GLU A 122 -9.76 -7.93 11.47
N LYS A 123 -11.06 -8.23 11.54
CA LYS A 123 -11.97 -8.08 10.39
C LYS A 123 -12.02 -6.67 9.85
N GLN A 124 -12.22 -5.66 10.71
CA GLN A 124 -12.25 -4.27 10.26
C GLN A 124 -10.91 -3.81 9.69
N ARG A 125 -9.80 -4.20 10.32
CA ARG A 125 -8.43 -3.93 9.83
C ARG A 125 -8.22 -4.53 8.44
N TYR A 126 -8.56 -5.82 8.28
CA TYR A 126 -8.45 -6.50 7.00
C TYR A 126 -9.31 -5.86 5.91
N TYR A 127 -10.55 -5.48 6.21
CA TYR A 127 -11.42 -4.80 5.25
C TYR A 127 -10.85 -3.44 4.80
N LEU A 128 -10.24 -2.67 5.70
CA LEU A 128 -9.54 -1.43 5.34
C LEU A 128 -8.38 -1.70 4.38
N ILE A 129 -7.54 -2.70 4.69
CA ILE A 129 -6.41 -3.12 3.83
C ILE A 129 -6.89 -3.57 2.46
N ARG A 130 -8.01 -4.31 2.37
CA ARG A 130 -8.59 -4.69 1.07
C ARG A 130 -9.09 -3.49 0.27
N LYS A 131 -9.74 -2.51 0.91
CA LYS A 131 -10.18 -1.28 0.26
C LYS A 131 -8.98 -0.51 -0.31
N LEU A 132 -7.90 -0.39 0.46
CA LEU A 132 -6.66 0.25 0.03
C LEU A 132 -6.00 -0.49 -1.14
N GLY A 133 -5.85 -1.81 -1.04
CA GLY A 133 -5.28 -2.62 -2.11
C GLY A 133 -6.10 -2.55 -3.41
N LEU A 134 -7.44 -2.52 -3.30
CA LEU A 134 -8.32 -2.35 -4.46
C LEU A 134 -8.10 -0.99 -5.13
N VAL A 135 -8.08 0.11 -4.38
CA VAL A 135 -7.93 1.44 -4.98
C VAL A 135 -6.54 1.64 -5.60
N ILE A 136 -5.48 1.07 -5.00
CA ILE A 136 -4.13 1.07 -5.60
C ILE A 136 -4.17 0.38 -6.97
N ASN A 137 -4.76 -0.81 -7.07
CA ASN A 137 -4.88 -1.53 -8.34
C ASN A 137 -5.69 -0.72 -9.37
N LEU A 138 -6.83 -0.13 -8.96
CA LEU A 138 -7.65 0.67 -9.86
C LEU A 138 -6.91 1.90 -10.42
N VAL A 139 -6.05 2.54 -9.62
CA VAL A 139 -5.21 3.66 -10.09
C VAL A 139 -4.13 3.16 -11.06
N ILE A 140 -3.44 2.07 -10.73
CA ILE A 140 -2.41 1.48 -11.60
C ILE A 140 -3.03 1.11 -12.97
N ASP A 141 -4.16 0.42 -12.95
CA ASP A 141 -4.89 0.01 -14.16
C ASP A 141 -5.35 1.20 -15.00
N ALA A 142 -5.77 2.30 -14.36
CA ALA A 142 -6.20 3.51 -15.05
C ALA A 142 -5.07 4.21 -15.82
N TYR A 143 -3.84 4.14 -15.31
CA TYR A 143 -2.65 4.58 -16.05
C TYR A 143 -2.33 3.64 -17.23
N GLY A 144 -2.42 2.32 -17.01
CA GLY A 144 -2.08 1.28 -17.98
C GLY A 144 -0.58 0.96 -18.05
N GLU A 145 -0.22 -0.05 -18.84
CA GLU A 145 1.11 -0.69 -18.80
C GLU A 145 2.28 0.21 -19.24
N ASN A 146 2.06 1.13 -20.17
CA ASN A 146 3.09 1.99 -20.76
C ASN A 146 3.29 3.31 -19.99
N THR A 147 2.95 3.34 -18.70
CA THR A 147 3.06 4.54 -17.88
C THR A 147 4.50 4.80 -17.42
N LYS A 148 4.95 6.05 -17.52
CA LYS A 148 6.22 6.52 -16.93
C LYS A 148 6.29 6.32 -15.41
N TRP A 149 5.14 6.11 -14.77
CA TRP A 149 5.01 5.95 -13.32
C TRP A 149 5.18 4.51 -12.82
N ARG A 150 5.43 3.54 -13.71
CA ARG A 150 5.55 2.10 -13.37
C ARG A 150 6.45 1.86 -12.15
N TRP A 151 7.61 2.49 -12.12
CA TRP A 151 8.58 2.31 -11.03
C TRP A 151 8.19 3.02 -9.74
N SER A 152 7.45 4.13 -9.82
CA SER A 152 6.91 4.81 -8.62
C SER A 152 5.79 4.03 -7.94
N PHE A 153 5.06 3.19 -8.68
CA PHE A 153 4.05 2.32 -8.09
C PHE A 153 4.66 1.20 -7.25
N ILE A 154 5.88 0.76 -7.56
CA ILE A 154 6.58 -0.24 -6.73
C ILE A 154 6.73 0.29 -5.30
N ASP A 155 7.08 1.56 -5.14
CA ASP A 155 7.24 2.16 -3.81
C ASP A 155 5.89 2.28 -3.07
N ILE A 156 4.78 2.58 -3.77
CA ILE A 156 3.42 2.58 -3.19
C ILE A 156 3.02 1.17 -2.76
N GLU A 157 3.16 0.18 -3.64
CA GLU A 157 2.79 -1.21 -3.37
C GLU A 157 3.63 -1.82 -2.23
N ALA A 158 4.91 -1.46 -2.15
CA ALA A 158 5.81 -1.88 -1.09
C ALA A 158 5.43 -1.32 0.26
N ARG A 159 5.17 -0.01 0.36
CA ARG A 159 4.71 0.61 1.61
C ARG A 159 3.35 0.08 2.04
N PHE A 160 2.45 -0.16 1.07
CA PHE A 160 1.20 -0.84 1.32
C PHE A 160 1.39 -2.24 1.92
N ALA A 161 2.35 -3.02 1.41
CA ALA A 161 2.66 -4.34 1.96
C ALA A 161 3.04 -4.24 3.44
N VAL A 162 3.89 -3.26 3.80
CA VAL A 162 4.34 -3.04 5.17
C VAL A 162 3.18 -2.73 6.12
N VAL A 163 2.34 -1.74 5.79
CA VAL A 163 1.20 -1.40 6.66
C VAL A 163 0.16 -2.52 6.74
N ALA A 164 0.00 -3.31 5.67
CA ALA A 164 -0.85 -4.50 5.69
C ALA A 164 -0.34 -5.55 6.69
N LYS A 165 0.97 -5.70 6.85
CA LYS A 165 1.56 -6.59 7.88
C LYS A 165 1.47 -5.97 9.26
N ASN A 166 1.89 -4.72 9.41
CA ASN A 166 2.06 -4.09 10.72
C ASN A 166 0.73 -3.80 11.43
N ILE A 167 -0.39 -3.72 10.71
CA ILE A 167 -1.70 -3.57 11.33
C ILE A 167 -2.22 -4.85 11.98
N MET A 168 -1.61 -6.01 11.70
CA MET A 168 -2.04 -7.29 12.26
C MET A 168 -1.51 -7.44 13.70
N ASP A 169 -2.37 -7.90 14.61
CA ASP A 169 -1.91 -8.38 15.91
C ASP A 169 -1.28 -9.78 15.75
N LEU A 170 0.00 -9.82 15.37
CA LEU A 170 0.70 -11.09 15.15
C LEU A 170 0.84 -11.92 16.44
N LYS A 171 0.78 -11.29 17.61
CA LYS A 171 0.83 -11.97 18.89
C LYS A 171 -0.47 -12.73 19.13
N GLU A 172 -1.62 -12.06 19.02
CA GLU A 172 -2.94 -12.71 19.12
C GLU A 172 -3.13 -13.79 18.06
N ILE A 173 -2.71 -13.51 16.82
CA ILE A 173 -2.83 -14.44 15.70
C ILE A 173 -2.03 -15.72 15.95
N SER A 174 -0.77 -15.61 16.41
CA SER A 174 0.06 -16.79 16.69
C SER A 174 -0.46 -17.65 17.84
N GLN A 175 -1.21 -17.05 18.78
CA GLN A 175 -1.75 -17.75 19.95
C GLN A 175 -3.12 -18.37 19.69
N THR A 176 -4.01 -17.66 18.98
CA THR A 176 -5.43 -18.02 18.88
C THR A 176 -5.99 -17.94 17.46
N GLY A 177 -5.49 -17.01 16.64
CA GLY A 177 -6.03 -16.74 15.29
C GLY A 177 -5.83 -17.88 14.27
N LEU A 178 -4.96 -18.85 14.55
CA LEU A 178 -4.76 -20.04 13.72
C LEU A 178 -5.66 -21.23 14.10
N ASN A 179 -6.53 -21.07 15.11
CA ASN A 179 -7.51 -22.09 15.46
C ASN A 179 -8.67 -22.10 14.45
N PRO A 180 -8.93 -23.21 13.73
CA PRO A 180 -10.02 -23.29 12.75
C PRO A 180 -11.43 -23.04 13.31
N HIS A 181 -11.60 -23.10 14.63
CA HIS A 181 -12.87 -22.84 15.31
C HIS A 181 -13.01 -21.40 15.81
N ALA A 182 -12.00 -20.55 15.63
CA ALA A 182 -12.08 -19.13 15.99
C ALA A 182 -13.04 -18.40 15.04
N GLU A 183 -13.82 -17.46 15.58
CA GLU A 183 -14.83 -16.70 14.82
C GLU A 183 -14.21 -15.95 13.63
N ASP A 184 -13.01 -15.41 13.80
CA ASP A 184 -12.30 -14.64 12.78
C ASP A 184 -11.24 -15.45 12.00
N TYR A 185 -11.22 -16.78 12.11
CA TYR A 185 -10.21 -17.64 11.49
C TYR A 185 -10.01 -17.33 9.99
N ASP A 186 -11.08 -17.33 9.21
CA ASP A 186 -11.00 -17.08 7.77
C ASP A 186 -10.41 -15.70 7.46
N THR A 187 -10.84 -14.67 8.20
CA THR A 187 -10.32 -13.30 8.08
C THR A 187 -8.81 -13.28 8.30
N VAL A 188 -8.34 -13.89 9.39
CA VAL A 188 -6.92 -13.96 9.74
C VAL A 188 -6.13 -14.68 8.66
N ILE A 189 -6.61 -15.85 8.21
CA ILE A 189 -5.94 -16.63 7.16
C ILE A 189 -5.88 -15.86 5.84
N TYR A 190 -6.96 -15.18 5.44
CA TYR A 190 -6.96 -14.37 4.22
C TYR A 190 -6.04 -13.15 4.33
N HIS A 191 -5.95 -12.52 5.50
CA HIS A 191 -5.03 -11.41 5.73
C HIS A 191 -3.57 -11.87 5.67
N LEU A 192 -3.22 -12.98 6.34
CA LEU A 192 -1.89 -13.57 6.28
C LEU A 192 -1.48 -13.96 4.86
N ARG A 193 -2.38 -14.59 4.10
CA ARG A 193 -2.12 -14.94 2.68
C ARG A 193 -1.87 -13.70 1.83
N LEU A 194 -2.64 -12.63 2.07
CA LEU A 194 -2.44 -11.35 1.38
C LEU A 194 -1.06 -10.77 1.71
N VAL A 195 -0.70 -10.68 2.99
CA VAL A 195 0.60 -10.14 3.44
C VAL A 195 1.76 -10.92 2.83
N LYS A 196 1.73 -12.26 2.90
CA LYS A 196 2.78 -13.12 2.30
C LYS A 196 2.95 -12.83 0.81
N LYS A 197 1.83 -12.77 0.06
CA LYS A 197 1.81 -12.43 -1.37
C LYS A 197 2.39 -11.04 -1.64
N LEU A 198 2.00 -10.03 -0.86
CA LEU A 198 2.47 -8.65 -1.02
C LEU A 198 3.97 -8.53 -0.77
N PHE A 199 4.49 -9.17 0.28
CA PHE A 199 5.93 -9.17 0.61
C PHE A 199 6.75 -9.88 -0.48
N THR A 200 6.31 -11.04 -0.98
CA THR A 200 6.97 -11.70 -2.11
C THR A 200 6.98 -10.80 -3.34
N LYS A 201 5.84 -10.19 -3.69
CA LYS A 201 5.73 -9.26 -4.83
C LYS A 201 6.66 -8.06 -4.68
N ALA A 202 6.71 -7.43 -3.50
CA ALA A 202 7.56 -6.28 -3.24
C ALA A 202 9.05 -6.64 -3.38
N ALA A 203 9.48 -7.78 -2.81
CA ALA A 203 10.85 -8.27 -2.95
C ALA A 203 11.23 -8.48 -4.44
N ASP A 204 10.41 -9.19 -5.19
CA ASP A 204 10.68 -9.48 -6.60
C ASP A 204 10.67 -8.19 -7.45
N LYS A 205 9.76 -7.24 -7.16
CA LYS A 205 9.68 -5.94 -7.87
C LYS A 205 10.85 -5.01 -7.60
N TYR A 206 11.35 -4.93 -6.37
CA TYR A 206 12.57 -4.17 -6.09
C TYR A 206 13.80 -4.79 -6.73
N ARG A 207 13.87 -6.12 -6.77
CA ARG A 207 14.93 -6.81 -7.51
C ARG A 207 14.85 -6.54 -9.01
N GLU A 208 13.65 -6.60 -9.61
CA GLU A 208 13.42 -6.22 -11.01
C GLU A 208 13.85 -4.76 -11.28
N LYS A 209 13.47 -3.83 -10.39
CA LYS A 209 13.85 -2.40 -10.48
C LYS A 209 15.37 -2.21 -10.46
N TYR A 210 16.07 -2.93 -9.59
CA TYR A 210 17.53 -2.97 -9.56
C TYR A 210 18.12 -3.47 -10.88
N GLU A 211 17.67 -4.63 -11.36
CA GLU A 211 18.26 -5.33 -12.51
C GLU A 211 17.99 -4.61 -13.84
N ILE A 212 16.81 -3.97 -13.99
CA ILE A 212 16.37 -3.41 -15.28
C ILE A 212 16.60 -1.90 -15.37
N VAL A 213 16.49 -1.16 -14.27
CA VAL A 213 16.36 0.30 -14.34
C VAL A 213 17.47 1.04 -13.64
N THR A 214 17.62 0.82 -12.35
CA THR A 214 18.43 1.73 -11.52
C THR A 214 19.87 1.26 -11.45
N ASN A 215 20.10 -0.06 -11.47
CA ASN A 215 21.36 -0.67 -11.05
C ASN A 215 21.84 -0.13 -9.68
N ASN A 216 20.90 0.37 -8.85
CA ASN A 216 21.17 0.96 -7.56
C ASN A 216 21.08 -0.13 -6.49
N ILE A 217 22.19 -0.37 -5.79
CA ILE A 217 22.27 -1.44 -4.80
C ILE A 217 21.25 -1.29 -3.66
N SER A 218 20.77 -0.07 -3.39
CA SER A 218 19.73 0.14 -2.38
C SER A 218 18.41 -0.55 -2.73
N ASP A 219 18.04 -0.63 -4.01
CA ASP A 219 16.85 -1.36 -4.44
C ASP A 219 17.04 -2.87 -4.18
N PHE A 220 18.22 -3.43 -4.44
CA PHE A 220 18.49 -4.84 -4.15
C PHE A 220 18.52 -5.14 -2.64
N ARG A 221 19.08 -4.24 -1.83
CA ARG A 221 19.02 -4.33 -0.35
C ARG A 221 17.58 -4.30 0.15
N THR A 222 16.75 -3.42 -0.40
CA THR A 222 15.31 -3.34 -0.06
C THR A 222 14.60 -4.64 -0.44
N ALA A 223 14.91 -5.22 -1.60
CA ALA A 223 14.38 -6.51 -2.02
C ALA A 223 14.69 -7.63 -1.00
N ILE A 224 15.92 -7.68 -0.49
CA ILE A 224 16.34 -8.62 0.56
C ILE A 224 15.61 -8.33 1.88
N LEU A 225 15.43 -7.07 2.25
CA LEU A 225 14.74 -6.67 3.48
C LEU A 225 13.28 -7.14 3.49
N PHE A 226 12.59 -7.10 2.35
CA PHE A 226 11.26 -7.71 2.22
C PHE A 226 11.27 -9.24 2.38
N LEU A 227 12.31 -9.93 1.91
CA LEU A 227 12.44 -11.37 2.17
C LEU A 227 12.70 -11.65 3.66
N GLU A 228 13.50 -10.83 4.33
CA GLU A 228 13.77 -10.96 5.77
C GLU A 228 12.49 -10.74 6.59
N GLY A 229 11.71 -9.71 6.27
CA GLY A 229 10.40 -9.48 6.88
C GLY A 229 9.41 -10.63 6.61
N LEU A 230 9.38 -11.18 5.39
CA LEU A 230 8.56 -12.35 5.07
C LEU A 230 8.96 -13.58 5.88
N ARG A 231 10.27 -13.85 5.97
CA ARG A 231 10.82 -14.95 6.77
C ARG A 231 10.37 -14.82 8.23
N ARG A 232 10.37 -13.61 8.80
CA ARG A 232 9.90 -13.37 10.16
C ARG A 232 8.42 -13.71 10.33
N VAL A 233 7.56 -13.36 9.37
CA VAL A 233 6.15 -13.77 9.38
C VAL A 233 6.03 -15.30 9.43
N HIS A 234 6.77 -16.03 8.60
CA HIS A 234 6.77 -17.50 8.64
C HIS A 234 7.30 -18.06 9.97
N MET A 235 8.30 -17.42 10.59
CA MET A 235 8.79 -17.82 11.92
C MET A 235 7.72 -17.67 13.00
N VAL A 236 6.97 -16.56 13.00
CA VAL A 236 5.89 -16.31 13.97
C VAL A 236 4.76 -17.34 13.82
N LEU A 237 4.49 -17.80 12.59
CA LEU A 237 3.48 -18.81 12.29
C LEU A 237 3.97 -20.26 12.45
N ASN A 238 5.23 -20.44 12.87
CA ASN A 238 5.88 -21.75 13.01
C ASN A 238 5.95 -22.57 11.70
N GLU A 239 6.08 -21.89 10.55
CA GLU A 239 6.16 -22.47 9.22
C GLU A 239 7.61 -22.78 8.83
N HIS A 240 8.21 -23.79 9.47
CA HIS A 240 9.66 -24.06 9.40
C HIS A 240 10.18 -24.31 7.98
N ARG A 241 9.40 -24.98 7.13
CA ARG A 241 9.83 -25.29 5.75
C ARG A 241 10.00 -24.00 4.95
N GLU A 242 9.03 -23.11 5.04
CA GLU A 242 8.98 -21.83 4.37
C GLU A 242 10.10 -20.89 4.87
N VAL A 243 10.40 -20.93 6.16
CA VAL A 243 11.55 -20.21 6.75
C VAL A 243 12.86 -20.62 6.08
N GLU A 244 13.10 -21.92 5.91
CA GLU A 244 14.33 -22.43 5.27
C GLU A 244 14.38 -22.12 3.77
N GLU A 245 13.24 -22.21 3.07
CA GLU A 245 13.15 -21.84 1.64
C GLU A 245 13.49 -20.36 1.42
N ILE A 246 12.95 -19.46 2.25
CA ILE A 246 13.25 -18.02 2.15
C ILE A 246 14.69 -17.72 2.56
N LYS A 247 15.21 -18.39 3.60
CA LYS A 247 16.61 -18.22 4.03
C LYS A 247 17.58 -18.54 2.89
N ARG A 248 17.39 -19.66 2.20
CA ARG A 248 18.18 -20.02 1.00
C ARG A 248 18.07 -18.97 -0.10
N LYS A 249 16.85 -18.45 -0.35
CA LYS A 249 16.63 -17.36 -1.33
C LYS A 249 17.41 -16.10 -0.95
N ILE A 250 17.41 -15.71 0.33
CA ILE A 250 18.16 -14.56 0.85
C ILE A 250 19.67 -14.75 0.66
N GLU A 251 20.21 -15.92 1.00
CA GLU A 251 21.64 -16.24 0.84
C GLU A 251 22.08 -16.10 -0.63
N ILE A 252 21.33 -16.69 -1.56
CA ILE A 252 21.58 -16.57 -3.00
C ILE A 252 21.57 -15.10 -3.45
N TRP A 253 20.65 -14.28 -2.92
CA TRP A 253 20.53 -12.88 -3.30
C TRP A 253 21.65 -12.03 -2.71
N LYS A 254 22.07 -12.29 -1.47
CA LYS A 254 23.24 -11.64 -0.84
C LYS A 254 24.52 -11.95 -1.61
N ASP A 255 24.76 -13.21 -1.98
CA ASP A 255 25.91 -13.61 -2.79
C ASP A 255 25.94 -12.91 -4.15
N LYS A 256 24.78 -12.80 -4.82
CA LYS A 256 24.67 -12.06 -6.09
C LYS A 256 24.99 -10.58 -5.88
N MET A 257 24.38 -9.94 -4.89
CA MET A 257 24.58 -8.54 -4.58
C MET A 257 26.06 -8.22 -4.29
N GLU A 258 26.75 -9.07 -3.53
CA GLU A 258 28.18 -8.91 -3.24
C GLU A 258 29.06 -9.05 -4.50
N LYS A 259 28.74 -10.01 -5.38
CA LYS A 259 29.45 -10.17 -6.66
C LYS A 259 29.28 -8.94 -7.54
N ASP A 260 28.08 -8.38 -7.62
CA ASP A 260 27.80 -7.17 -8.40
C ASP A 260 28.55 -5.94 -7.84
N LEU A 261 28.62 -5.79 -6.51
CA LEU A 261 29.40 -4.74 -5.86
C LEU A 261 30.90 -4.85 -6.19
N LYS A 262 31.48 -6.04 -6.03
CA LYS A 262 32.90 -6.30 -6.38
C LYS A 262 33.21 -6.05 -7.85
N GLN A 263 32.23 -6.21 -8.76
CA GLN A 263 32.41 -5.90 -10.18
C GLN A 263 32.41 -4.39 -10.46
N LYS A 264 31.60 -3.61 -9.72
CA LYS A 264 31.58 -2.14 -9.85
C LYS A 264 32.84 -1.48 -9.32
N ASP A 265 33.46 -2.06 -8.30
CA ASP A 265 34.69 -1.53 -7.68
C ASP A 265 35.97 -1.87 -8.47
N LYS A 266 35.89 -2.73 -9.50
CA LYS A 266 37.04 -3.00 -10.36
C LYS A 266 37.26 -1.82 -11.30
N PRO A 267 38.51 -1.30 -11.43
CA PRO A 267 38.80 -0.24 -12.37
C PRO A 267 38.46 -0.72 -13.79
N LYS A 268 37.68 0.09 -14.52
CA LYS A 268 37.43 -0.13 -15.95
C LYS A 268 38.80 -0.06 -16.65
N LYS A 269 39.25 -1.19 -17.20
CA LYS A 269 40.40 -1.25 -18.10
C LYS A 269 40.12 -0.51 -19.39
#